data_AF-A0A4R0GAU4-F1
#
_entry.id   AF-A0A4R0GAU4-F1
#
_cell.length_a   1.000
_cell.length_b   1.000
_cell.length_c   1.000
_cell.angle_alpha   90.00
_cell.angle_beta   90.00
_cell.angle_gamma   90.00
#
_symmetry.space_group_name_H-M   'P 1'
#
loop_
_entity.id
_entity.type
_entity.pdbx_description
1 polymer ?
#
loop_
_entity_poly.entity_id
_entity_poly.type
_entity_poly.pdbx_seq_one_letter_code
_entity_poly.pdbx_strand_id
1 'polypeptide(L)'
;MHRKHLPSELQGPTAADLAAIERDMPLIDAEIDLVDAEIRVLTAEGGPSPLDWRRLRRAEARVTRVAAELAARPAARKAVA
;
A
#
# COMPACT_ATOMS: atom_id res chain seq x y z
N MET A 1 22.64 29.92 22.42
CA MET A 1 22.18 28.94 21.40
C MET A 1 21.09 28.06 22.03
N HIS A 2 19.87 28.58 22.21
CA HIS A 2 18.76 27.80 22.77
C HIS A 2 18.00 27.10 21.64
N ARG A 3 18.28 25.81 21.42
CA ARG A 3 17.39 24.95 20.64
C ARG A 3 16.09 24.83 21.46
N LYS A 4 15.08 25.63 21.11
CA LYS A 4 13.72 25.44 21.62
C LYS A 4 13.29 24.04 21.18
N HIS A 5 13.11 23.14 22.14
CA HIS A 5 12.51 21.84 21.89
C HIS A 5 11.04 22.10 21.54
N LEU A 6 10.71 22.02 20.25
CA LEU A 6 9.32 22.02 19.80
C LEU A 6 8.62 20.82 20.45
N PRO A 7 7.36 20.97 20.91
CA PRO A 7 6.61 19.83 21.43
C PRO A 7 6.58 18.71 20.38
N SER A 8 6.65 17.47 20.84
CA SER A 8 6.80 16.27 19.98
C SER A 8 5.74 16.18 18.87
N GLU A 9 4.56 16.78 19.05
CA GLU A 9 3.47 16.79 18.07
C GLU A 9 3.65 17.82 16.93
N LEU A 10 4.58 18.77 17.06
CA LEU A 10 4.91 19.75 16.02
C LEU A 10 6.18 19.38 15.22
N GLN A 11 6.88 18.29 15.60
CA GLN A 11 7.93 17.72 14.77
C GLN A 11 7.26 16.82 13.73
N GLY A 12 7.36 17.20 12.46
CA GLY A 12 6.87 16.41 11.34
C GLY A 12 7.51 15.00 11.29
N PRO A 13 7.04 14.14 10.38
CA PRO A 13 7.48 12.75 10.30
C PRO A 13 9.01 12.66 10.15
N THR A 14 9.60 11.69 10.84
CA THR A 14 11.03 11.41 10.70
C THR A 14 11.31 10.78 9.33
N ALA A 15 12.57 10.76 8.92
CA ALA A 15 12.97 10.05 7.69
C ALA A 15 12.60 8.55 7.74
N ALA A 16 12.60 7.94 8.94
CA ALA A 16 12.19 6.55 9.12
C ALA A 16 10.67 6.37 8.97
N ASP A 17 9.86 7.35 9.42
CA ASP A 17 8.41 7.33 9.23
C ASP A 17 8.06 7.49 7.74
N LEU A 18 8.72 8.42 7.04
CA LEU A 18 8.53 8.59 5.60
C LEU A 18 8.97 7.35 4.82
N ALA A 19 10.10 6.74 5.19
CA ALA A 19 10.53 5.47 4.61
C ALA A 19 9.59 4.29 4.94
N ALA A 20 8.79 4.37 6.01
CA ALA A 20 7.75 3.39 6.26
C ALA A 20 6.60 3.53 5.26
N ILE A 21 6.14 4.75 4.99
CA ILE A 21 5.09 5.02 3.99
C ILE A 21 5.52 4.54 2.60
N GLU A 22 6.74 4.87 2.17
CA GLU A 22 7.26 4.44 0.87
C GLU A 22 7.35 2.91 0.74
N ARG A 23 7.52 2.18 1.86
CA ARG A 23 7.53 0.71 1.85
C ARG A 23 6.15 0.12 1.61
N ASP A 24 5.09 0.84 1.95
CA ASP A 24 3.69 0.40 1.82
C ASP A 24 3.14 0.68 0.42
N MET A 25 3.72 1.66 -0.31
CA MET A 25 3.28 2.07 -1.66
C MET A 25 3.05 0.91 -2.64
N PRO A 26 3.92 -0.12 -2.75
CA PRO A 26 3.67 -1.21 -3.67
C PRO A 26 2.40 -2.01 -3.38
N LEU A 27 2.01 -2.14 -2.10
CA LEU A 27 0.77 -2.82 -1.70
C LEU A 27 -0.44 -1.96 -2.05
N ILE A 28 -0.37 -0.67 -1.75
CA ILE A 28 -1.41 0.30 -2.12
C ILE A 28 -1.65 0.28 -3.63
N ASP A 29 -0.59 0.29 -4.44
CA ASP A 29 -0.70 0.19 -5.90
C ASP A 29 -1.38 -1.11 -6.36
N ALA A 30 -1.15 -2.22 -5.65
CA ALA A 30 -1.81 -3.50 -5.96
C ALA A 30 -3.28 -3.51 -5.59
N GLU A 31 -3.65 -2.86 -4.49
CA GLU A 31 -5.04 -2.70 -4.07
C GLU A 31 -5.80 -1.77 -5.01
N ILE A 32 -5.17 -0.69 -5.50
CA ILE A 32 -5.76 0.18 -6.53
C ILE A 32 -6.03 -0.61 -7.82
N ASP A 33 -5.07 -1.41 -8.29
CA ASP A 33 -5.27 -2.27 -9.47
C ASP A 33 -6.43 -3.25 -9.29
N LEU A 34 -6.63 -3.77 -8.06
CA LEU A 34 -7.73 -4.66 -7.72
C LEU A 34 -9.07 -3.92 -7.79
N VAL A 35 -9.18 -2.77 -7.12
CA VAL A 35 -10.39 -1.94 -7.15
C VAL A 35 -10.73 -1.54 -8.59
N ASP A 36 -9.74 -1.18 -9.41
CA ASP A 36 -9.94 -0.90 -10.84
C ASP A 36 -10.44 -2.12 -11.63
N ALA A 37 -10.05 -3.33 -11.26
CA ALA A 37 -10.55 -4.55 -11.88
C ALA A 37 -11.98 -4.88 -11.41
N GLU A 38 -12.28 -4.68 -10.13
CA GLU A 38 -13.61 -4.84 -9.55
C GLU A 38 -14.61 -3.86 -10.15
N ILE A 39 -14.24 -2.58 -10.27
CA ILE A 39 -15.07 -1.55 -10.92
C ILE A 39 -15.43 -2.00 -12.34
N ARG A 40 -14.46 -2.45 -13.14
CA ARG A 40 -14.73 -2.94 -14.50
C ARG A 40 -15.72 -4.09 -14.54
N VAL A 41 -15.62 -5.05 -13.61
CA VAL A 41 -16.56 -6.17 -13.50
C VAL A 41 -17.96 -5.67 -13.13
N LEU A 42 -18.06 -4.78 -12.14
CA LEU A 42 -19.34 -4.26 -11.63
C LEU A 42 -20.06 -3.34 -12.63
N THR A 43 -19.31 -2.61 -13.46
CA THR A 43 -19.87 -1.65 -14.42
C THR A 43 -19.96 -2.19 -15.85
N ALA A 44 -19.69 -3.49 -16.06
CA ALA A 44 -19.74 -4.08 -17.40
C ALA A 44 -21.19 -4.20 -17.89
N GLU A 45 -21.58 -3.35 -18.85
CA GLU A 45 -22.87 -3.45 -19.53
C GLU A 45 -22.95 -4.77 -20.32
N GLY A 46 -24.01 -5.55 -20.08
CA GLY A 46 -24.14 -6.91 -20.64
C GLY A 46 -23.34 -7.98 -19.91
N GLY A 47 -22.70 -7.63 -18.79
CA GLY A 47 -21.95 -8.53 -17.92
C GLY A 47 -20.45 -8.60 -18.22
N PRO A 48 -19.64 -9.12 -17.28
CA PRO A 48 -18.18 -9.08 -17.39
C PRO A 48 -17.66 -10.06 -18.45
N SER A 49 -16.69 -9.62 -19.25
CA SER A 49 -16.05 -10.47 -20.25
C SER A 49 -15.11 -11.49 -19.60
N PRO A 50 -14.73 -12.59 -20.30
CA PRO A 50 -13.69 -13.51 -19.83
C PRO A 50 -12.35 -12.82 -19.51
N LEU A 51 -12.05 -11.71 -20.19
CA LEU A 51 -10.84 -10.94 -19.96
C LEU A 51 -10.93 -10.15 -18.64
N ASP A 52 -12.10 -9.63 -18.28
CA ASP A 52 -12.30 -8.91 -17.02
C ASP A 52 -12.13 -9.83 -15.82
N TRP A 53 -12.68 -11.04 -15.90
CA TRP A 53 -12.44 -12.08 -14.91
C TRP A 53 -10.95 -12.46 -14.78
N ARG A 54 -10.21 -12.48 -15.89
CA ARG A 54 -8.76 -12.74 -15.86
C ARG A 54 -7.97 -11.57 -15.27
N ARG A 55 -8.41 -10.33 -15.48
CA ARG A 55 -7.81 -9.13 -14.87
C ARG A 55 -8.02 -9.15 -13.37
N LEU A 56 -9.26 -9.41 -12.91
CA LEU A 56 -9.59 -9.51 -11.48
C LEU A 56 -8.70 -10.52 -10.76
N ARG A 57 -8.67 -11.77 -11.25
CA ARG A 57 -7.82 -12.83 -10.64
C ARG A 57 -6.34 -12.47 -10.58
N ARG A 58 -5.83 -11.71 -11.54
CA ARG A 58 -4.44 -11.26 -11.54
C ARG A 58 -4.17 -10.16 -10.52
N ALA A 59 -5.12 -9.25 -10.36
CA ALA A 59 -5.02 -8.21 -9.36
C ALA A 59 -5.07 -8.81 -7.95
N GLU A 60 -5.99 -9.75 -7.69
CA GLU A 60 -6.05 -10.51 -6.43
C GLU A 60 -4.72 -11.25 -6.13
N ALA A 61 -4.16 -11.93 -7.14
CA ALA A 61 -2.88 -12.61 -7.01
C ALA A 61 -1.72 -11.62 -6.78
N ARG A 62 -1.77 -10.43 -7.38
CA ARG A 62 -0.77 -9.37 -7.18
C ARG A 62 -0.83 -8.85 -5.74
N VAL A 63 -2.01 -8.53 -5.22
CA VAL A 63 -2.20 -8.10 -3.82
C VAL A 63 -1.62 -9.15 -2.87
N THR A 64 -2.00 -10.42 -3.04
CA THR A 64 -1.52 -11.52 -2.20
C THR A 64 0.01 -11.61 -2.21
N ARG A 65 0.62 -11.55 -3.39
CA ARG A 65 2.09 -11.61 -3.54
C ARG A 65 2.77 -10.42 -2.86
N VAL A 66 2.30 -9.21 -3.11
CA VAL A 66 2.93 -8.00 -2.56
C VAL A 66 2.76 -7.94 -1.04
N ALA A 67 1.60 -8.33 -0.52
CA ALA A 67 1.37 -8.44 0.93
C ALA A 67 2.33 -9.45 1.58
N ALA A 68 2.56 -10.61 0.93
CA ALA A 68 3.52 -11.59 1.40
C ALA A 68 4.97 -11.05 1.38
N GLU A 69 5.36 -10.34 0.33
CA GLU A 69 6.67 -9.68 0.22
C GLU A 69 6.85 -8.60 1.30
N LEU A 70 5.82 -7.81 1.59
CA LEU A 70 5.85 -6.79 2.63
C LEU A 70 5.98 -7.41 4.03
N ALA A 71 5.21 -8.47 4.31
CA ALA A 71 5.25 -9.20 5.57
C ALA A 71 6.59 -9.94 5.80
N ALA A 72 7.24 -10.40 4.73
CA ALA A 72 8.53 -11.07 4.79
C ALA A 72 9.71 -10.11 5.05
N ARG A 73 9.53 -8.79 4.91
CA ARG A 73 10.59 -7.81 5.18
C ARG A 73 10.87 -7.74 6.69
N PRO A 74 12.14 -7.80 7.13
CA PRO A 74 12.46 -7.65 8.54
C PRO A 74 11.91 -6.32 9.03
N ALA A 75 11.13 -6.36 10.11
CA ALA A 75 10.62 -5.16 10.74
C ALA A 75 11.81 -4.28 11.12
N ALA A 76 11.94 -3.12 10.47
CA ALA A 76 12.75 -2.04 11.01
C ALA A 76 12.13 -1.71 12.36
N ARG A 77 12.71 -2.26 13.44
CA ARG A 77 12.28 -1.99 14.81
C ARG A 77 12.19 -0.48 14.95
N LYS A 78 11.02 0.02 15.37
CA LYS A 78 10.91 1.37 15.91
C LYS A 78 11.91 1.42 17.06
N ALA A 79 13.04 2.08 16.88
CA ALA A 79 13.92 2.43 17.98
C ALA A 79 13.16 3.50 18.77
N VAL A 80 12.47 3.05 19.82
CA VAL A 80 11.93 3.95 20.84
C VAL A 80 13.15 4.42 21.62
N ALA A 81 13.52 5.68 21.42
CA ALA A 81 14.50 6.40 22.22
C ALA A 81 13.76 7.36 23.15
#